data_AF-A0A958FHM7-F1
#
_entry.id   AF-A0A958FHM7-F1
#
_cell.length_a   1.000
_cell.length_b   1.000
_cell.length_c   1.000
_cell.angle_alpha   90.00
_cell.angle_beta   90.00
_cell.angle_gamma   90.00
#
_symmetry.space_group_name_H-M   'P 1'
#
loop_
_entity.id
_entity.type
_entity.pdbx_description
1 polymer ?
#
loop_
_entity_poly.entity_id
_entity_poly.type
_entity_poly.pdbx_seq_one_letter_code
_entity_poly.pdbx_strand_id
1 'polypeptide(L)'
;MGSIFQQLTIRTDRDLYRFAVALQSNAACVEFTLTSDITAVTGGERLTLFIHPKAMLKLESCIITATRNYHPDERLMINGYQSWSESREYRIDERLPGLRPLFKPVTRRYHLADYGDEYFYPYPAKPGVLHSHTYTYIRRGTQAEWLGSLSEKEGFTIFEHDTRQKTLTIRKDCARLEIDQSYRLFDLFIGYGAVETIATEYFDSMGIPRPRATAACGWTSWYRYYTGISETIILENLHAFQERQIPLDFFQIDDGYQQAIGDWL
;
A
#
# COMPACT_ATOMS: atom_id res chain seq x y z
N MET A 1 2.06 0.51 31.31
CA MET A 1 0.89 0.97 30.54
C MET A 1 0.26 -0.26 29.93
N GLY A 2 -1.03 -0.52 30.23
CA GLY A 2 -1.74 -1.68 29.69
C GLY A 2 -2.47 -1.28 28.41
N SER A 3 -2.24 -2.00 27.33
CA SER A 3 -3.04 -1.85 26.11
C SER A 3 -4.44 -2.41 26.37
N ILE A 4 -5.48 -1.63 26.08
CA ILE A 4 -6.86 -2.11 26.11
C ILE A 4 -7.10 -2.88 24.81
N PHE A 5 -7.48 -4.15 24.93
CA PHE A 5 -7.82 -5.01 23.80
C PHE A 5 -9.34 -5.23 23.77
N GLN A 6 -9.98 -4.81 22.68
CA GLN A 6 -11.29 -5.33 22.33
C GLN A 6 -11.11 -6.25 21.12
N GLN A 7 -11.54 -7.50 21.28
CA GLN A 7 -11.47 -8.51 20.23
C GLN A 7 -12.86 -8.66 19.59
N LEU A 8 -12.89 -8.71 18.28
CA LEU A 8 -14.08 -9.08 17.52
C LEU A 8 -13.71 -10.31 16.68
N THR A 9 -14.57 -11.32 16.64
CA THR A 9 -14.39 -12.44 15.71
C THR A 9 -15.28 -12.18 14.51
N ILE A 10 -14.67 -12.09 13.33
CA ILE A 10 -15.32 -11.83 12.06
C ILE A 10 -15.24 -13.12 11.26
N ARG A 11 -16.38 -13.64 10.81
CA ARG A 11 -16.43 -14.85 9.99
C ARG A 11 -16.87 -14.46 8.59
N THR A 12 -16.04 -14.77 7.60
CA THR A 12 -16.42 -14.71 6.18
C THR A 12 -16.91 -16.08 5.75
N ASP A 13 -17.34 -16.21 4.49
CA ASP A 13 -17.83 -17.49 3.96
C ASP A 13 -16.79 -18.62 4.02
N ARG A 14 -15.49 -18.28 3.94
CA ARG A 14 -14.39 -19.25 3.88
C ARG A 14 -13.46 -19.25 5.08
N ASP A 15 -13.25 -18.10 5.72
CA ASP A 15 -12.19 -17.91 6.70
C ASP A 15 -12.70 -17.28 7.99
N LEU A 16 -11.99 -17.57 9.09
CA LEU A 16 -12.24 -16.97 10.40
C LEU A 16 -11.17 -15.92 10.68
N TYR A 17 -11.56 -14.65 10.65
CA TYR A 17 -10.70 -13.52 10.98
C TYR A 17 -10.91 -13.11 12.44
N ARG A 18 -9.82 -12.96 13.20
CA ARG A 18 -9.81 -12.43 14.56
C ARG A 18 -9.32 -11.00 14.53
N PHE A 19 -10.23 -10.07 14.73
CA PHE A 19 -9.92 -8.66 14.86
C PHE A 19 -9.44 -8.33 16.27
N ALA A 20 -8.36 -7.55 16.37
CA ALA A 20 -7.83 -7.06 17.63
C ALA A 20 -7.41 -5.59 17.50
N VAL A 21 -8.05 -4.70 18.25
CA VAL A 21 -7.55 -3.32 18.40
C VAL A 21 -6.61 -3.27 19.59
N ALA A 22 -5.44 -2.67 19.42
CA ALA A 22 -4.55 -2.34 20.52
C ALA A 22 -4.44 -0.81 20.65
N LEU A 23 -4.96 -0.30 21.75
CA LEU A 23 -4.94 1.13 22.05
C LEU A 23 -3.76 1.48 22.97
N GLN A 24 -3.04 2.57 22.66
CA GLN A 24 -2.23 3.25 23.67
C GLN A 24 -3.19 3.93 24.62
N SER A 25 -3.18 3.54 25.89
CA SER A 25 -3.90 4.29 26.89
C SER A 25 -3.02 4.64 28.09
N ASN A 26 -2.92 5.94 28.35
CA ASN A 26 -2.55 6.50 29.66
C ASN A 26 -3.77 6.59 30.60
N ALA A 27 -4.98 6.30 30.11
CA ALA A 27 -6.24 6.40 30.84
C ALA A 27 -6.81 5.00 31.15
N ALA A 28 -7.11 4.74 32.41
CA ALA A 28 -7.56 3.43 32.88
C ALA A 28 -8.89 2.93 32.28
N CYS A 29 -9.59 3.72 31.47
CA CYS A 29 -10.83 3.32 30.80
C CYS A 29 -11.12 4.29 29.64
N VAL A 30 -10.99 3.84 28.38
CA VAL A 30 -11.54 4.57 27.23
C VAL A 30 -12.65 3.71 26.65
N GLU A 31 -13.87 4.24 26.65
CA GLU A 31 -15.03 3.56 26.08
C GLU A 31 -15.13 3.84 24.58
N PHE A 32 -15.16 2.77 23.79
CA PHE A 32 -15.47 2.79 22.37
C PHE A 32 -16.30 1.56 22.03
N THR A 33 -16.98 1.58 20.89
CA THR A 33 -17.61 0.39 20.33
C THR A 33 -17.07 0.11 18.94
N LEU A 34 -17.08 -1.15 18.54
CA LEU A 34 -16.71 -1.59 17.20
C LEU A 34 -17.94 -2.12 16.50
N THR A 35 -18.12 -1.77 15.24
CA THR A 35 -19.14 -2.37 14.37
C THR A 35 -18.49 -2.87 13.09
N SER A 36 -18.90 -4.05 12.65
CA SER A 36 -18.49 -4.61 11.37
C SER A 36 -19.72 -4.95 10.53
N ASP A 37 -19.59 -4.84 9.22
CA ASP A 37 -20.58 -5.32 8.27
C ASP A 37 -19.88 -6.08 7.14
N ILE A 38 -20.50 -7.18 6.70
CA ILE A 38 -20.02 -7.98 5.57
C ILE A 38 -21.14 -8.03 4.53
N THR A 39 -20.85 -7.53 3.34
CA THR A 39 -21.78 -7.56 2.22
C THR A 39 -21.20 -8.38 1.08
N ALA A 40 -22.03 -9.23 0.46
CA ALA A 40 -21.67 -9.88 -0.78
C ALA A 40 -21.46 -8.84 -1.89
N VAL A 41 -20.41 -9.01 -2.68
CA VAL A 41 -20.07 -8.19 -3.85
C VAL A 41 -19.67 -9.10 -5.01
N THR A 42 -19.58 -8.58 -6.22
CA THR A 42 -19.08 -9.37 -7.35
C THR A 42 -17.65 -9.85 -7.04
N GLY A 43 -17.41 -11.15 -7.20
CA GLY A 43 -16.10 -11.76 -6.95
C GLY A 43 -15.79 -12.09 -5.49
N GLY A 44 -16.64 -11.74 -4.52
CA GLY A 44 -16.42 -12.07 -3.11
C GLY A 44 -17.25 -11.28 -2.10
N GLU A 45 -16.59 -10.78 -1.06
CA GLU A 45 -17.21 -10.10 0.07
C GLU A 45 -16.50 -8.77 0.35
N ARG A 46 -17.26 -7.79 0.85
CA ARG A 46 -16.73 -6.52 1.35
C ARG A 46 -16.93 -6.46 2.86
N LEU A 47 -15.84 -6.36 3.61
CA LEU A 47 -15.82 -6.18 5.05
C LEU A 47 -15.56 -4.70 5.38
N THR A 48 -16.51 -4.07 6.06
CA THR A 48 -16.30 -2.74 6.65
C THR A 48 -16.20 -2.83 8.16
N LEU A 49 -15.35 -1.98 8.74
CA LEU A 49 -15.14 -1.92 10.18
C LEU A 49 -15.00 -0.49 10.66
N PHE A 50 -15.80 -0.14 11.66
CA PHE A 50 -15.82 1.17 12.29
C PHE A 50 -15.47 1.08 13.77
N ILE A 51 -14.84 2.14 14.25
CA ILE A 51 -14.67 2.44 15.67
C ILE A 51 -15.49 3.67 16.02
N HIS A 52 -16.23 3.58 17.13
CA HIS A 52 -17.08 4.65 17.64
C HIS A 52 -16.59 5.06 19.02
N PRO A 53 -15.70 6.06 19.11
CA PRO A 53 -15.24 6.60 20.38
C PRO A 53 -16.40 7.25 21.14
N LYS A 54 -16.48 7.04 22.47
CA LYS A 54 -17.40 7.80 23.34
C LYS A 54 -16.74 9.05 23.96
N ALA A 55 -15.43 9.16 23.82
CA ALA A 55 -14.58 10.29 24.18
C ALA A 55 -13.35 10.28 23.28
N MET A 56 -12.59 11.37 23.25
CA MET A 56 -11.38 11.48 22.44
C MET A 56 -10.44 10.29 22.68
N LEU A 57 -10.11 9.60 21.58
CA LEU A 57 -9.29 8.40 21.56
C LEU A 57 -8.06 8.62 20.69
N LYS A 58 -6.90 8.29 21.22
CA LYS A 58 -5.64 8.26 20.48
C LYS A 58 -5.29 6.83 20.12
N LEU A 59 -5.19 6.55 18.83
CA LEU A 59 -4.88 5.21 18.31
C LEU A 59 -3.37 4.94 18.32
N GLU A 60 -3.00 3.71 18.65
CA GLU A 60 -1.61 3.21 18.50
C GLU A 60 -1.51 2.24 17.33
N SER A 61 -2.37 1.23 17.32
CA SER A 61 -2.43 0.25 16.24
C SER A 61 -3.80 -0.40 16.13
N CYS A 62 -4.24 -0.61 14.91
CA CYS A 62 -5.44 -1.39 14.61
C CYS A 62 -5.03 -2.55 13.71
N ILE A 63 -5.29 -3.79 14.15
CA ILE A 63 -4.91 -4.99 13.40
C ILE A 63 -6.06 -5.99 13.28
N ILE A 64 -6.13 -6.65 12.12
CA ILE A 64 -6.92 -7.87 11.92
C ILE A 64 -5.93 -9.01 11.81
N THR A 65 -6.14 -10.12 12.50
CA THR A 65 -5.29 -11.31 12.41
C THR A 65 -6.10 -12.53 11.96
N ALA A 66 -5.54 -13.35 11.11
CA ALA A 66 -6.14 -14.63 10.72
C ALA A 66 -5.11 -15.73 10.75
N THR A 67 -5.52 -16.92 11.20
CA THR A 67 -4.70 -18.12 11.04
C THR A 67 -4.86 -18.62 9.61
N ARG A 68 -3.76 -18.69 8.87
CA ARG A 68 -3.73 -19.12 7.47
C ARG A 68 -2.67 -20.20 7.27
N ASN A 69 -3.08 -21.34 6.74
CA ASN A 69 -2.14 -22.40 6.36
C ASN A 69 -1.63 -22.14 4.94
N TYR A 70 -0.33 -21.86 4.81
CA TYR A 70 0.30 -21.63 3.52
C TYR A 70 0.74 -22.95 2.87
N HIS A 71 0.51 -23.08 1.57
CA HIS A 71 0.97 -24.23 0.77
C HIS A 71 2.29 -23.89 0.05
N PRO A 72 3.27 -24.82 -0.06
CA PRO A 72 4.56 -24.54 -0.73
C PRO A 72 4.46 -24.02 -2.18
N ASP A 73 3.42 -24.44 -2.89
CA ASP A 73 3.14 -24.00 -4.26
C ASP A 73 2.42 -22.65 -4.37
N GLU A 74 2.06 -22.04 -3.25
CA GLU A 74 1.46 -20.71 -3.26
C GLU A 74 2.47 -19.63 -3.67
N ARG A 75 1.94 -18.58 -4.28
CA ARG A 75 2.64 -17.34 -4.60
C ARG A 75 1.90 -16.18 -3.96
N LEU A 76 2.65 -15.32 -3.27
CA LEU A 76 2.14 -14.17 -2.54
C LEU A 76 2.47 -12.93 -3.36
N MET A 77 1.46 -12.24 -3.89
CA MET A 77 1.67 -10.94 -4.51
C MET A 77 1.96 -9.91 -3.43
N ILE A 78 3.14 -9.32 -3.52
CA ILE A 78 3.54 -8.20 -2.71
C ILE A 78 3.49 -6.96 -3.58
N ASN A 79 2.60 -6.04 -3.25
CA ASN A 79 2.48 -4.73 -3.83
C ASN A 79 3.31 -3.73 -3.01
N GLY A 80 4.27 -3.10 -3.67
CA GLY A 80 5.14 -2.09 -3.08
C GLY A 80 4.38 -0.82 -2.67
N TYR A 81 5.03 -0.02 -1.82
CA TYR A 81 4.45 1.18 -1.21
C TYR A 81 4.13 2.30 -2.22
N GLN A 82 5.05 2.55 -3.16
CA GLN A 82 4.95 3.66 -4.11
C GLN A 82 5.47 3.26 -5.51
N SER A 83 5.37 4.16 -6.49
CA SER A 83 5.68 3.91 -7.90
C SER A 83 7.05 3.27 -8.20
N TRP A 84 8.07 3.52 -7.39
CA TRP A 84 9.41 2.91 -7.54
C TRP A 84 9.62 1.67 -6.67
N SER A 85 8.64 1.28 -5.87
CA SER A 85 8.69 0.06 -5.06
C SER A 85 8.46 -1.17 -5.92
N GLU A 86 9.15 -2.26 -5.61
CA GLU A 86 8.95 -3.52 -6.32
C GLU A 86 7.55 -4.10 -5.99
N SER A 87 6.79 -4.44 -7.04
CA SER A 87 5.57 -5.23 -6.92
C SER A 87 5.72 -6.52 -7.71
N ARG A 88 5.68 -7.68 -7.04
CA ARG A 88 5.78 -8.99 -7.69
C ARG A 88 5.26 -10.11 -6.80
N GLU A 89 5.18 -11.30 -7.38
CA GLU A 89 4.95 -12.50 -6.63
C GLU A 89 6.22 -13.01 -5.94
N TYR A 90 6.04 -13.45 -4.69
CA TYR A 90 7.03 -14.07 -3.83
C TYR A 90 6.61 -15.51 -3.49
N ARG A 91 7.57 -16.41 -3.35
CA ARG A 91 7.35 -17.71 -2.69
C ARG A 91 7.14 -17.51 -1.19
N ILE A 92 6.48 -18.47 -0.57
CA ILE A 92 6.18 -18.44 0.87
C ILE A 92 7.43 -18.46 1.77
N ASP A 93 8.60 -18.83 1.24
CA ASP A 93 9.88 -18.94 1.94
C ASP A 93 10.89 -17.84 1.53
N GLU A 94 10.52 -16.96 0.60
CA GLU A 94 11.37 -15.83 0.23
C GLU A 94 11.49 -14.81 1.37
N ARG A 95 12.49 -13.93 1.23
CA ARG A 95 12.76 -12.85 2.17
C ARG A 95 12.57 -11.53 1.44
N LEU A 96 11.80 -10.62 2.04
CA LEU A 96 11.73 -9.23 1.60
C LEU A 96 12.92 -8.46 2.19
N PRO A 97 13.87 -7.97 1.38
CA PRO A 97 15.02 -7.22 1.88
C PRO A 97 14.64 -5.76 2.14
N GLY A 98 14.95 -5.26 3.33
CA GLY A 98 15.03 -3.81 3.58
C GLY A 98 16.43 -3.25 3.32
N LEU A 99 16.61 -1.97 3.56
CA LEU A 99 17.89 -1.28 3.52
C LEU A 99 18.88 -1.95 4.49
N ARG A 100 20.03 -2.39 3.96
CA ARG A 100 21.01 -3.10 4.77
C ARG A 100 21.67 -2.15 5.77
N PRO A 101 21.74 -2.51 7.07
CA PRO A 101 22.36 -1.67 8.09
C PRO A 101 23.83 -1.28 7.81
N LEU A 102 24.56 -2.10 7.05
CA LEU A 102 25.95 -1.83 6.67
C LEU A 102 26.09 -0.59 5.76
N PHE A 103 25.05 -0.19 5.05
CA PHE A 103 25.05 0.98 4.16
C PHE A 103 24.47 2.24 4.81
N LYS A 104 24.28 2.25 6.14
CA LYS A 104 23.71 3.39 6.89
C LYS A 104 24.29 4.78 6.54
N PRO A 105 25.61 4.96 6.35
CA PRO A 105 26.15 6.26 5.97
C PRO A 105 25.68 6.72 4.58
N VAL A 106 25.60 5.79 3.63
CA VAL A 106 25.12 6.05 2.26
C VAL A 106 23.62 6.31 2.27
N THR A 107 22.84 5.46 2.96
CA THR A 107 21.38 5.63 3.05
C THR A 107 21.02 6.96 3.69
N ARG A 108 21.76 7.41 4.71
CA ARG A 108 21.55 8.72 5.33
C ARG A 108 21.98 9.87 4.43
N ARG A 109 23.11 9.76 3.72
CA ARG A 109 23.59 10.83 2.84
C ARG A 109 22.68 11.07 1.64
N TYR A 110 22.11 10.00 1.08
CA TYR A 110 21.25 10.05 -0.10
C TYR A 110 19.78 9.89 0.23
N HIS A 111 19.39 9.97 1.50
CA HIS A 111 17.98 9.92 1.89
C HIS A 111 17.24 8.67 1.37
N LEU A 112 17.93 7.53 1.27
CA LEU A 112 17.39 6.33 0.60
C LEU A 112 16.15 5.76 1.30
N ALA A 113 16.06 5.94 2.62
CA ALA A 113 14.89 5.53 3.40
C ALA A 113 13.64 6.36 3.06
N ASP A 114 13.83 7.58 2.56
CA ASP A 114 12.76 8.53 2.24
C ASP A 114 12.07 8.13 0.91
N TYR A 115 12.71 7.30 0.08
CA TYR A 115 12.16 6.76 -1.18
C TYR A 115 11.41 5.43 -1.01
N GLY A 116 11.33 4.89 0.21
CA GLY A 116 10.64 3.64 0.50
C GLY A 116 9.67 3.80 1.65
N ASP A 117 9.28 2.67 2.25
CA ASP A 117 8.39 2.60 3.41
C ASP A 117 9.15 2.29 4.71
N GLU A 118 10.47 2.48 4.74
CA GLU A 118 11.34 2.15 5.89
C GLU A 118 10.99 2.89 7.18
N TYR A 119 10.29 4.03 7.09
CA TYR A 119 9.76 4.74 8.26
C TYR A 119 8.34 4.30 8.66
N PHE A 120 7.61 3.66 7.75
CA PHE A 120 6.23 3.23 7.96
C PHE A 120 6.17 1.77 8.43
N TYR A 121 7.10 0.92 7.96
CA TYR A 121 7.12 -0.50 8.29
C TYR A 121 8.53 -0.98 8.72
N PRO A 122 8.66 -1.61 9.90
CA PRO A 122 9.95 -2.13 10.35
C PRO A 122 10.25 -3.47 9.65
N TYR A 123 11.12 -3.43 8.63
CA TYR A 123 11.53 -4.61 7.86
C TYR A 123 12.16 -5.70 8.75
N PRO A 124 11.47 -6.85 8.98
CA PRO A 124 12.04 -7.91 9.81
C PRO A 124 13.20 -8.61 9.12
N ALA A 125 13.20 -8.57 7.78
CA ALA A 125 14.16 -9.20 6.89
C ALA A 125 14.38 -10.68 7.25
N LYS A 126 13.28 -11.41 7.49
CA LYS A 126 13.26 -12.85 7.78
C LYS A 126 12.58 -13.60 6.62
N PRO A 127 13.07 -14.80 6.24
CA PRO A 127 12.36 -15.67 5.30
C PRO A 127 10.93 -15.96 5.77
N GLY A 128 9.98 -15.89 4.86
CA GLY A 128 8.56 -16.12 5.11
C GLY A 128 7.85 -15.03 5.90
N VAL A 129 8.50 -13.86 6.08
CA VAL A 129 7.86 -12.65 6.62
C VAL A 129 7.87 -11.58 5.52
N LEU A 130 6.71 -11.34 4.94
CA LEU A 130 6.51 -10.48 3.78
C LEU A 130 5.37 -9.50 4.08
N HIS A 131 5.47 -8.26 3.61
CA HIS A 131 4.38 -7.29 3.74
C HIS A 131 4.05 -6.64 2.41
N SER A 132 2.79 -6.26 2.26
CA SER A 132 2.22 -5.69 1.04
C SER A 132 1.37 -4.48 1.37
N HIS A 133 1.44 -3.42 0.56
CA HIS A 133 0.63 -2.22 0.72
C HIS A 133 -0.63 -2.28 -0.15
N THR A 134 -1.73 -1.74 0.35
CA THR A 134 -3.02 -1.58 -0.35
C THR A 134 -3.75 -2.89 -0.70
N TYR A 135 -3.06 -3.89 -1.24
CA TYR A 135 -3.63 -5.21 -1.51
C TYR A 135 -2.55 -6.28 -1.51
N THR A 136 -2.97 -7.53 -1.40
CA THR A 136 -2.18 -8.72 -1.66
C THR A 136 -3.09 -9.78 -2.27
N TYR A 137 -2.50 -10.79 -2.90
CA TYR A 137 -3.23 -12.02 -3.19
C TYR A 137 -2.36 -13.24 -2.94
N ILE A 138 -3.00 -14.34 -2.61
CA ILE A 138 -2.37 -15.66 -2.48
C ILE A 138 -2.87 -16.53 -3.61
N ARG A 139 -1.99 -16.86 -4.56
CA ARG A 139 -2.30 -17.64 -5.74
C ARG A 139 -1.81 -19.07 -5.62
N ARG A 140 -2.65 -20.02 -6.02
CA ARG A 140 -2.29 -21.43 -6.23
C ARG A 140 -2.83 -21.90 -7.57
N GLY A 141 -1.92 -22.21 -8.50
CA GLY A 141 -2.30 -22.50 -9.88
C GLY A 141 -2.91 -21.26 -10.55
N THR A 142 -4.13 -21.38 -11.06
CA THR A 142 -4.86 -20.27 -11.71
C THR A 142 -5.78 -19.51 -10.76
N GLN A 143 -5.99 -20.01 -9.54
CA GLN A 143 -6.90 -19.43 -8.55
C GLN A 143 -6.14 -18.61 -7.52
N ALA A 144 -6.76 -17.53 -7.04
CA ALA A 144 -6.23 -16.68 -6.00
C ALA A 144 -7.30 -16.30 -4.98
N GLU A 145 -6.84 -16.14 -3.74
CA GLU A 145 -7.50 -15.40 -2.67
C GLU A 145 -6.96 -13.97 -2.70
N TRP A 146 -7.81 -12.99 -2.95
CA TRP A 146 -7.46 -11.57 -2.99
C TRP A 146 -7.90 -10.87 -1.72
N LEU A 147 -7.03 -10.02 -1.18
CA LEU A 147 -7.26 -9.20 -0.01
C LEU A 147 -6.83 -7.78 -0.35
N GLY A 148 -7.77 -6.85 -0.42
CA GLY A 148 -7.47 -5.48 -0.85
C GLY A 148 -8.23 -4.44 -0.06
N SER A 149 -7.60 -3.30 0.19
CA SER A 149 -8.21 -2.15 0.83
C SER A 149 -8.94 -1.29 -0.20
N LEU A 150 -10.19 -0.98 0.09
CA LEU A 150 -11.00 -0.03 -0.67
C LEU A 150 -10.89 1.38 -0.10
N SER A 151 -10.08 1.60 0.94
CA SER A 151 -9.91 2.93 1.52
C SER A 151 -8.57 3.17 2.18
N GLU A 152 -7.75 3.95 1.49
CA GLU A 152 -6.46 4.44 1.97
C GLU A 152 -6.53 5.90 2.46
N LYS A 153 -7.68 6.59 2.30
CA LYS A 153 -7.88 7.97 2.76
C LYS A 153 -7.78 8.09 4.29
N GLU A 154 -8.19 7.05 5.01
CA GLU A 154 -8.13 6.91 6.46
C GLU A 154 -6.78 6.37 6.97
N GLY A 155 -5.77 6.27 6.09
CA GLY A 155 -4.44 5.76 6.42
C GLY A 155 -4.12 4.48 5.65
N PHE A 156 -2.83 4.18 5.54
CA PHE A 156 -2.36 3.07 4.72
C PHE A 156 -2.72 1.70 5.30
N THR A 157 -3.06 0.75 4.43
CA THR A 157 -3.34 -0.64 4.82
C THR A 157 -2.19 -1.55 4.43
N ILE A 158 -1.66 -2.28 5.41
CA ILE A 158 -0.52 -3.17 5.25
C ILE A 158 -0.97 -4.61 5.53
N PHE A 159 -0.72 -5.52 4.60
CA PHE A 159 -0.96 -6.95 4.73
C PHE A 159 0.37 -7.66 5.02
N GLU A 160 0.50 -8.26 6.18
CA GLU A 160 1.70 -8.96 6.65
C GLU A 160 1.45 -10.47 6.64
N HIS A 161 2.26 -11.21 5.89
CA HIS A 161 2.27 -12.66 5.85
C HIS A 161 3.43 -13.17 6.72
N ASP A 162 3.14 -13.90 7.79
CA ASP A 162 4.10 -14.75 8.48
C ASP A 162 3.76 -16.22 8.17
N THR A 163 4.43 -16.76 7.16
CA THR A 163 4.13 -18.10 6.63
C THR A 163 4.56 -19.21 7.57
N ARG A 164 5.52 -18.94 8.46
CA ARG A 164 6.02 -19.88 9.46
C ARG A 164 5.12 -19.93 10.68
N GLN A 165 4.63 -18.77 11.12
CA GLN A 165 3.65 -18.65 12.20
C GLN A 165 2.21 -18.83 11.72
N LYS A 166 2.01 -19.11 10.42
CA LYS A 166 0.69 -19.35 9.82
C LYS A 166 -0.29 -18.20 10.12
N THR A 167 0.21 -16.98 10.04
CA THR A 167 -0.53 -15.77 10.43
C THR A 167 -0.54 -14.77 9.29
N LEU A 168 -1.73 -14.28 8.96
CA LEU A 168 -1.96 -13.09 8.15
C LEU A 168 -2.37 -11.96 9.09
N THR A 169 -1.71 -10.81 9.00
CA THR A 169 -2.08 -9.59 9.75
C THR A 169 -2.42 -8.47 8.79
N ILE A 170 -3.56 -7.82 8.97
CA ILE A 170 -3.95 -6.62 8.23
C ILE A 170 -3.85 -5.45 9.20
N ARG A 171 -2.95 -4.52 8.95
CA ARG A 171 -2.67 -3.36 9.79
C ARG A 171 -3.17 -2.09 9.12
N LYS A 172 -3.74 -1.18 9.91
CA LYS A 172 -3.97 0.21 9.50
C LYS A 172 -2.89 1.11 10.10
N ASP A 173 -2.31 1.97 9.28
CA ASP A 173 -1.46 3.06 9.73
C ASP A 173 -2.33 4.16 10.38
N CYS A 174 -2.47 4.07 11.70
CA CYS A 174 -3.27 4.98 12.50
C CYS A 174 -2.54 5.46 13.76
N ALA A 175 -1.22 5.26 13.82
CA ALA A 175 -0.44 5.60 15.01
C ALA A 175 -0.52 7.11 15.27
N ARG A 176 -0.88 7.48 16.51
CA ARG A 176 -1.07 8.87 16.98
C ARG A 176 -2.30 9.58 16.42
N LEU A 177 -3.16 8.90 15.64
CA LEU A 177 -4.42 9.47 15.17
C LEU A 177 -5.35 9.72 16.37
N GLU A 178 -5.89 10.92 16.46
CA GLU A 178 -6.87 11.31 17.48
C GLU A 178 -8.26 11.38 16.85
N ILE A 179 -9.22 10.64 17.41
CA ILE A 179 -10.60 10.57 16.94
C ILE A 179 -11.58 10.81 18.09
N ASP A 180 -12.62 11.58 17.84
CA ASP A 180 -13.73 11.83 18.76
C ASP A 180 -15.10 11.49 18.14
N GLN A 181 -15.09 11.03 16.89
CA GLN A 181 -16.24 10.60 16.11
C GLN A 181 -16.00 9.23 15.49
N SER A 182 -17.08 8.62 14.99
CA SER A 182 -17.04 7.38 14.23
C SER A 182 -15.99 7.43 13.12
N TYR A 183 -15.09 6.45 13.12
CA TYR A 183 -13.97 6.38 12.17
C TYR A 183 -13.95 5.01 11.48
N ARG A 184 -13.79 5.00 10.16
CA ARG A 184 -13.67 3.76 9.38
C ARG A 184 -12.24 3.24 9.48
N LEU A 185 -12.06 2.14 10.21
CA LEU A 185 -10.76 1.50 10.36
C LEU A 185 -10.39 0.69 9.13
N PHE A 186 -11.34 -0.09 8.61
CA PHE A 186 -11.08 -0.95 7.46
C PHE A 186 -12.27 -0.95 6.51
N ASP A 187 -11.95 -1.00 5.23
CA ASP A 187 -12.88 -1.30 4.15
C ASP A 187 -12.15 -2.23 3.20
N LEU A 188 -12.47 -3.51 3.27
CA LEU A 188 -11.67 -4.57 2.67
C LEU A 188 -12.52 -5.35 1.68
N PHE A 189 -11.99 -5.54 0.48
CA PHE A 189 -12.45 -6.52 -0.49
C PHE A 189 -11.73 -7.85 -0.26
N ILE A 190 -12.50 -8.92 -0.14
CA ILE A 190 -12.02 -10.29 0.01
C ILE A 190 -12.61 -11.11 -1.14
N GLY A 191 -11.78 -11.47 -2.12
CA GLY A 191 -12.22 -12.10 -3.36
C GLY A 191 -11.59 -13.46 -3.62
N TYR A 192 -12.26 -14.29 -4.41
CA TYR A 192 -11.75 -15.62 -4.78
C TYR A 192 -12.04 -15.94 -6.24
N GLY A 193 -11.00 -16.31 -7.00
CA GLY A 193 -11.17 -16.66 -8.41
C GLY A 193 -9.88 -16.57 -9.21
N ALA A 194 -10.00 -16.50 -10.54
CA ALA A 194 -8.85 -16.25 -11.40
C ALA A 194 -8.28 -14.84 -11.16
N VAL A 195 -6.95 -14.70 -11.16
CA VAL A 195 -6.26 -13.45 -10.80
C VAL A 195 -6.77 -12.25 -11.58
N GLU A 196 -6.85 -12.35 -12.91
CA GLU A 196 -7.27 -11.24 -13.77
C GLU A 196 -8.71 -10.82 -13.52
N THR A 197 -9.60 -11.81 -13.30
CA THR A 197 -11.01 -11.56 -13.00
C THR A 197 -11.14 -10.84 -11.66
N ILE A 198 -10.55 -11.38 -10.59
CA ILE A 198 -10.68 -10.81 -9.25
C ILE A 198 -9.95 -9.47 -9.11
N ALA A 199 -8.84 -9.26 -9.81
CA ALA A 199 -8.19 -7.96 -9.90
C ALA A 199 -9.14 -6.91 -10.49
N THR A 200 -9.84 -7.26 -11.57
CA THR A 200 -10.83 -6.37 -12.20
C THR A 200 -11.95 -6.01 -11.22
N GLU A 201 -12.56 -7.00 -10.56
CA GLU A 201 -13.62 -6.76 -9.58
C GLU A 201 -13.18 -5.89 -8.40
N TYR A 202 -11.94 -6.10 -7.91
CA TYR A 202 -11.36 -5.29 -6.85
C TYR A 202 -11.16 -3.82 -7.29
N PHE A 203 -10.54 -3.58 -8.44
CA PHE A 203 -10.27 -2.22 -8.92
C PHE A 203 -11.56 -1.49 -9.31
N ASP A 204 -12.54 -2.19 -9.88
CA ASP A 204 -13.86 -1.60 -10.17
C ASP A 204 -14.60 -1.25 -8.85
N SER A 205 -14.44 -2.07 -7.79
CA SER A 205 -15.00 -1.79 -6.46
C SER A 205 -14.43 -0.55 -5.78
N MET A 206 -13.25 -0.08 -6.18
CA MET A 206 -12.69 1.18 -5.67
C MET A 206 -13.46 2.41 -6.19
N GLY A 207 -14.22 2.27 -7.28
CA GLY A 207 -14.96 3.38 -7.89
C GLY A 207 -14.06 4.49 -8.44
N ILE A 208 -12.79 4.20 -8.73
CA ILE A 208 -11.85 5.18 -9.29
C ILE A 208 -12.15 5.35 -10.78
N PRO A 209 -12.47 6.57 -11.26
CA PRO A 209 -12.71 6.80 -12.67
C PRO A 209 -11.47 6.45 -13.49
N ARG A 210 -11.67 5.74 -14.60
CA ARG A 210 -10.58 5.47 -15.55
C ARG A 210 -10.00 6.79 -16.08
N PRO A 211 -8.68 6.87 -16.29
CA PRO A 211 -8.07 8.04 -16.93
C PRO A 211 -8.77 8.36 -18.25
N ARG A 212 -9.14 9.63 -18.43
CA ARG A 212 -9.77 10.12 -19.67
C ARG A 212 -8.75 10.51 -20.74
N ALA A 213 -7.47 10.59 -20.36
CA ALA A 213 -6.40 10.94 -21.27
C ALA A 213 -6.21 9.83 -22.31
N THR A 214 -6.05 10.22 -23.57
CA THR A 214 -5.61 9.31 -24.63
C THR A 214 -4.12 9.02 -24.48
N ALA A 215 -3.68 7.89 -25.01
CA ALA A 215 -2.25 7.63 -25.13
C ALA A 215 -1.60 8.80 -25.90
N ALA A 216 -0.46 9.26 -25.39
CA ALA A 216 0.27 10.40 -25.93
C ALA A 216 1.75 10.04 -26.10
N CYS A 217 2.35 10.56 -27.16
CA CYS A 217 3.77 10.50 -27.41
C CYS A 217 4.43 11.79 -26.92
N GLY A 218 5.52 11.67 -26.19
CA GLY A 218 6.25 12.84 -25.72
C GLY A 218 7.74 12.63 -25.62
N TRP A 219 8.45 13.74 -25.54
CA TRP A 219 9.87 13.78 -25.20
C TRP A 219 10.03 14.32 -23.77
N THR A 220 11.02 13.80 -23.04
CA THR A 220 11.42 14.28 -21.71
C THR A 220 12.93 14.51 -21.65
N SER A 221 13.37 15.56 -20.96
CA SER A 221 14.79 15.87 -20.79
C SER A 221 15.52 14.94 -19.80
N TRP A 222 14.80 14.27 -18.90
CA TRP A 222 15.39 13.60 -17.73
C TRP A 222 16.38 12.50 -18.07
N TYR A 223 15.97 11.53 -18.89
CA TYR A 223 16.77 10.32 -19.16
C TYR A 223 17.95 10.54 -20.12
N ARG A 224 18.26 11.80 -20.44
CA ARG A 224 19.46 12.18 -21.19
C ARG A 224 20.31 13.20 -20.45
N TYR A 225 19.70 14.24 -19.90
CA TYR A 225 20.40 15.38 -19.33
C TYR A 225 20.36 15.43 -17.80
N TYR A 226 19.44 14.68 -17.17
CA TYR A 226 19.12 14.84 -15.75
C TYR A 226 18.91 16.32 -15.41
N THR A 227 19.51 16.81 -14.33
CA THR A 227 19.45 18.22 -13.93
C THR A 227 20.32 19.15 -14.79
N GLY A 228 21.09 18.62 -15.74
CA GLY A 228 22.06 19.37 -16.54
C GLY A 228 21.47 20.01 -17.80
N ILE A 229 20.28 20.59 -17.70
CA ILE A 229 19.60 21.26 -18.82
C ILE A 229 19.93 22.75 -18.89
N SER A 230 19.72 23.33 -20.07
CA SER A 230 19.77 24.79 -20.31
C SER A 230 18.74 25.16 -21.37
N GLU A 231 18.35 26.44 -21.43
CA GLU A 231 17.47 26.94 -22.49
C GLU A 231 17.99 26.56 -23.88
N THR A 232 19.31 26.67 -24.10
CA THR A 232 19.95 26.26 -25.36
C THR A 232 19.72 24.78 -25.67
N ILE A 233 19.97 23.88 -24.72
CA ILE A 233 19.75 22.43 -24.91
C ILE A 233 18.28 22.14 -25.24
N ILE A 234 17.36 22.78 -24.52
CA ILE A 234 15.92 22.59 -24.71
C ILE A 234 15.50 23.04 -26.11
N LEU A 235 15.91 24.24 -26.53
CA LEU A 235 15.60 24.79 -27.85
C LEU A 235 16.22 23.95 -28.97
N GLU A 236 17.47 23.50 -28.84
CA GLU A 236 18.12 22.64 -29.82
C GLU A 236 17.37 21.31 -30.03
N ASN A 237 16.93 20.67 -28.94
CA ASN A 237 16.14 19.44 -29.05
C ASN A 237 14.78 19.73 -29.69
N LEU A 238 14.09 20.80 -29.27
CA LEU A 238 12.81 21.19 -29.87
C LEU A 238 12.93 21.44 -31.38
N HIS A 239 13.95 22.19 -31.80
CA HIS A 239 14.25 22.43 -33.21
C HIS A 239 14.55 21.11 -33.95
N ALA A 240 15.34 20.21 -33.36
CA ALA A 240 15.63 18.92 -33.99
C ALA A 240 14.38 18.05 -34.21
N PHE A 241 13.42 18.06 -33.28
CA PHE A 241 12.13 17.38 -33.46
C PHE A 241 11.30 18.02 -34.57
N GLN A 242 11.27 19.35 -34.63
CA GLN A 242 10.57 20.11 -35.68
C GLN A 242 11.17 19.83 -37.07
N GLU A 243 12.49 19.93 -37.23
CA GLU A 243 13.20 19.71 -38.49
C GLU A 243 13.03 18.28 -39.01
N ARG A 244 13.06 17.30 -38.11
CA ARG A 244 12.87 15.88 -38.44
C ARG A 244 11.41 15.49 -38.59
N GLN A 245 10.48 16.41 -38.33
CA GLN A 245 9.04 16.20 -38.39
C GLN A 245 8.58 14.99 -37.56
N ILE A 246 9.20 14.79 -36.39
CA ILE A 246 8.83 13.70 -35.49
C ILE A 246 7.61 14.16 -34.69
N PRO A 247 6.45 13.49 -34.80
CA PRO A 247 5.23 13.91 -34.11
C PRO A 247 5.36 13.68 -32.60
N LEU A 248 5.08 14.72 -31.83
CA LEU A 248 4.97 14.70 -30.38
C LEU A 248 3.67 15.39 -29.97
N ASP A 249 2.95 14.80 -29.01
CA ASP A 249 1.85 15.46 -28.32
C ASP A 249 2.38 16.38 -27.22
N PHE A 250 3.49 15.99 -26.57
CA PHE A 250 4.11 16.72 -25.47
C PHE A 250 5.62 16.86 -25.62
N PHE A 251 6.13 18.04 -25.27
CA PHE A 251 7.55 18.30 -25.09
C PHE A 251 7.78 18.71 -23.64
N GLN A 252 8.28 17.78 -22.83
CA GLN A 252 8.37 17.94 -21.37
C GLN A 252 9.78 18.37 -20.96
N ILE A 253 9.86 19.50 -20.26
CA ILE A 253 11.06 19.93 -19.52
C ILE A 253 10.94 19.31 -18.12
N ASP A 254 11.87 18.44 -17.77
CA ASP A 254 11.95 17.78 -16.46
C ASP A 254 12.79 18.60 -15.46
N ASP A 255 13.07 18.03 -14.29
CA ASP A 255 13.87 18.61 -13.21
C ASP A 255 15.22 19.17 -13.73
N GLY A 256 15.51 20.42 -13.39
CA GLY A 256 16.75 21.14 -13.71
C GLY A 256 16.55 22.57 -14.20
N TYR A 257 15.30 23.01 -14.45
CA TYR A 257 15.01 24.39 -14.89
C TYR A 257 14.87 25.35 -13.72
N GLN A 258 14.43 24.85 -12.58
CA GLN A 258 14.12 25.61 -11.39
C GLN A 258 15.38 26.05 -10.65
N GLN A 259 15.33 27.18 -9.94
CA GLN A 259 16.44 27.65 -9.13
C GLN A 259 16.68 26.75 -7.90
N ALA A 260 15.59 26.27 -7.28
CA ALA A 260 15.62 25.36 -6.14
C ALA A 260 14.30 24.56 -6.05
N ILE A 261 14.30 23.43 -5.34
CA ILE A 261 13.07 22.67 -5.06
C ILE A 261 12.11 23.53 -4.24
N GLY A 262 10.91 23.75 -4.78
CA GLY A 262 9.89 24.61 -4.18
C GLY A 262 9.85 26.02 -4.76
N ASP A 263 10.85 26.43 -5.54
CA ASP A 263 10.91 27.72 -6.23
C ASP A 263 10.74 27.52 -7.74
N TRP A 264 9.48 27.50 -8.18
CA TRP A 264 9.09 27.01 -9.52
C TRP A 264 8.89 28.11 -10.57
N LEU A 265 9.04 29.41 -10.23
CA LEU A 265 8.70 30.54 -11.09
C LEU A 265 9.78 31.62 -11.15
#